data_AF-A0A434UGU8-F1
#
_entry.id   AF-A0A434UGU8-F1
#
_cell.length_a   1.000
_cell.length_b   1.000
_cell.length_c   1.000
_cell.angle_alpha   90.00
_cell.angle_beta   90.00
_cell.angle_gamma   90.00
#
_symmetry.space_group_name_H-M   'P 1'
#
loop_
_entity.id
_entity.type
_entity.pdbx_description
1 polymer ?
#
loop_
_entity_poly.entity_id
_entity_poly.type
_entity_poly.pdbx_seq_one_letter_code
_entity_poly.pdbx_strand_id
1 'polypeptide(L)'
;MDASYPVRRKLKGRSGVTNGKTLLAGMDGRSKWARRLHDLVANHVADLGGPEHVTQSQYILVKSAANATIVMEQWEIEFAKEGTASLPALLAYQSISNSLRRIFETLGLGRVDPPRDGKVTYDISKLSDAEQHRLKILNHRVDQHGLSAMSEKDATEMKMLMEKCVGRGYGPSATEPGARDRPFHEIDWTRR
;
A
#
# COMPACT_ATOMS: atom_id res chain seq x y z
N MET A 1 36.97 -0.04 -17.88
CA MET A 1 35.72 0.72 -17.69
C MET A 1 35.56 0.96 -16.19
N ASP A 2 36.28 1.94 -15.64
CA ASP A 2 36.40 2.16 -14.18
C ASP A 2 35.43 3.24 -13.71
N ALA A 3 34.14 2.99 -13.88
CA ALA A 3 33.11 3.79 -13.22
C ALA A 3 32.24 2.85 -12.40
N SER A 4 32.45 2.88 -11.08
CA SER A 4 31.51 2.28 -10.12
C SER A 4 30.17 3.02 -10.26
N TYR A 5 29.26 2.43 -11.03
CA TYR A 5 27.89 2.92 -11.14
C TYR A 5 27.08 2.38 -9.96
N PRO A 6 26.19 3.21 -9.38
CA PRO A 6 25.81 4.56 -9.78
C PRO A 6 26.67 5.68 -9.17
N VAL A 7 27.12 6.65 -9.98
CA VAL A 7 27.84 7.84 -9.50
C VAL A 7 26.90 8.74 -8.69
N ARG A 8 27.21 8.93 -7.40
CA ARG A 8 26.43 9.78 -6.48
C ARG A 8 26.48 11.25 -6.94
N ARG A 9 25.39 11.74 -7.55
CA ARG A 9 25.25 13.18 -7.88
C ARG A 9 24.96 14.01 -6.62
N LYS A 10 25.49 15.25 -6.57
CA LYS A 10 25.15 16.26 -5.54
C LYS A 10 23.66 16.58 -5.59
N LEU A 11 23.03 16.82 -4.43
CA LEU A 11 21.58 17.09 -4.33
C LEU A 11 21.13 18.25 -5.25
N LYS A 12 21.90 19.34 -5.32
CA LYS A 12 21.63 20.50 -6.20
C LYS A 12 21.71 20.18 -7.70
N GLY A 13 22.39 19.09 -8.08
CA GLY A 13 22.51 18.63 -9.47
C GLY A 13 21.52 17.52 -9.83
N ARG A 14 20.63 17.14 -8.91
CA ARG A 14 19.54 16.18 -9.16
C ARG A 14 18.29 16.95 -9.55
N SER A 15 17.42 16.32 -10.32
CA SER A 15 16.12 16.92 -10.66
C SER A 15 15.25 17.08 -9.41
N GLY A 16 14.31 18.03 -9.43
CA GLY A 16 13.32 18.20 -8.35
C GLY A 16 12.49 16.93 -8.13
N VAL A 17 12.26 16.16 -9.18
CA VAL A 17 11.58 14.85 -9.11
C VAL A 17 12.44 13.80 -8.41
N THR A 18 13.72 13.72 -8.76
CA THR A 18 14.68 12.81 -8.09
C THR A 18 14.88 13.16 -6.62
N ASN A 19 14.75 14.43 -6.26
CA ASN A 19 14.83 14.90 -4.87
C ASN A 19 13.47 14.80 -4.12
N GLY A 20 12.41 14.33 -4.76
CA GLY A 20 11.07 14.25 -4.14
C GLY A 20 10.38 15.60 -3.90
N LYS A 21 10.94 16.71 -4.40
CA LYS A 21 10.37 18.06 -4.27
C LYS A 21 9.11 18.24 -5.12
N THR A 22 9.03 17.53 -6.25
CA THR A 22 7.91 17.61 -7.20
C THR A 22 7.59 16.22 -7.72
N LEU A 23 6.32 15.82 -7.78
CA LEU A 23 5.94 14.54 -8.37
C LEU A 23 6.18 14.51 -9.88
N LEU A 24 5.77 15.55 -10.59
CA LEU A 24 6.00 15.73 -12.03
C LEU A 24 6.60 17.11 -12.26
N ALA A 25 7.51 17.20 -13.23
CA ALA A 25 8.10 18.49 -13.57
C ALA A 25 7.02 19.45 -14.08
N GLY A 26 6.96 20.65 -13.52
CA GLY A 26 6.02 21.70 -13.94
C GLY A 26 4.59 21.55 -13.42
N MET A 27 4.28 20.52 -12.62
CA MET A 27 2.94 20.35 -12.05
C MET A 27 2.77 21.14 -10.74
N ASP A 28 1.66 21.86 -10.60
CA ASP A 28 1.24 22.43 -9.31
C ASP A 28 0.76 21.29 -8.38
N GLY A 29 1.54 21.04 -7.33
CA GLY A 29 1.27 20.02 -6.31
C GLY A 29 -0.01 20.23 -5.52
N ARG A 30 -0.66 21.40 -5.63
CA ARG A 30 -1.88 21.74 -4.86
C ARG A 30 -3.18 21.43 -5.59
N SER A 31 -3.11 21.14 -6.89
CA SER A 31 -4.29 20.78 -7.68
C SER A 31 -4.98 19.53 -7.12
N LYS A 32 -6.30 19.37 -7.39
CA LYS A 32 -7.08 18.20 -6.95
C LYS A 32 -6.41 16.89 -7.37
N TRP A 33 -5.98 16.80 -8.62
CA TRP A 33 -5.33 15.61 -9.17
C TRP A 33 -3.91 15.41 -8.68
N ALA A 34 -3.15 16.48 -8.42
CA ALA A 34 -1.83 16.35 -7.80
C ALA A 34 -1.92 15.81 -6.36
N ARG A 35 -2.88 16.30 -5.56
CA ARG A 35 -3.15 15.76 -4.23
C ARG A 35 -3.58 14.30 -4.28
N ARG A 36 -4.52 13.96 -5.17
CA ARG A 36 -4.93 12.56 -5.39
C ARG A 36 -3.76 11.66 -5.77
N LEU A 37 -2.84 12.15 -6.61
CA LEU A 37 -1.64 11.40 -7.00
C LEU A 37 -0.72 11.18 -5.80
N HIS A 38 -0.53 12.19 -4.94
CA HIS A 38 0.20 12.05 -3.69
C HIS A 38 -0.42 10.99 -2.78
N ASP A 39 -1.74 11.02 -2.59
CA ASP A 39 -2.46 10.08 -1.72
C ASP A 39 -2.30 8.63 -2.23
N LEU A 40 -2.51 8.41 -3.52
CA LEU A 40 -2.39 7.07 -4.13
C LEU A 40 -0.95 6.53 -4.03
N VAL A 41 0.05 7.37 -4.32
CA VAL A 41 1.47 6.98 -4.18
C VAL A 41 1.79 6.63 -2.72
N ALA A 42 1.33 7.45 -1.77
CA ALA A 42 1.55 7.19 -0.34
C ALA A 42 0.92 5.87 0.11
N ASN A 43 -0.32 5.60 -0.32
CA ASN A 43 -1.03 4.36 0.02
C ASN A 43 -0.31 3.13 -0.56
N HIS A 44 0.06 3.16 -1.84
CA HIS A 44 0.78 2.04 -2.45
C HIS A 44 2.17 1.81 -1.83
N VAL A 45 2.89 2.88 -1.44
CA VAL A 45 4.16 2.74 -0.70
C VAL A 45 3.92 2.14 0.68
N ALA A 46 2.85 2.55 1.38
CA ALA A 46 2.48 1.96 2.66
C ALA A 46 2.13 0.47 2.52
N ASP A 47 1.37 0.09 1.50
CA ASP A 47 1.04 -1.32 1.21
C ASP A 47 2.29 -2.15 0.90
N LEU A 48 3.34 -1.54 0.32
CA LEU A 48 4.64 -2.17 0.09
C LEU A 48 5.51 -2.27 1.35
N GLY A 49 5.06 -1.72 2.48
CA GLY A 49 5.75 -1.77 3.77
C GLY A 49 6.45 -0.48 4.16
N GLY A 50 6.26 0.63 3.44
CA GLY A 50 6.88 1.93 3.74
C GLY A 50 8.01 2.31 2.78
N PRO A 51 8.45 3.59 2.79
CA PRO A 51 9.41 4.13 1.82
C PRO A 51 10.78 3.45 1.87
N GLU A 52 11.21 2.95 3.03
CA GLU A 52 12.44 2.19 3.22
C GLU A 52 12.41 0.80 2.58
N HIS A 53 11.22 0.27 2.30
CA HIS A 53 11.01 -1.02 1.65
C HIS A 53 10.78 -0.90 0.13
N VAL A 54 10.83 0.31 -0.43
CA VAL A 54 10.56 0.57 -1.84
C VAL A 54 11.83 0.99 -2.57
N THR A 55 12.26 0.18 -3.54
CA THR A 55 13.35 0.54 -4.44
C THR A 55 12.93 1.63 -5.43
N GLN A 56 13.89 2.36 -6.00
CA GLN A 56 13.60 3.40 -6.99
C GLN A 56 12.83 2.87 -8.21
N SER A 57 13.13 1.65 -8.66
CA SER A 57 12.42 1.01 -9.77
C SER A 57 10.97 0.68 -9.42
N GLN A 58 10.72 0.17 -8.20
CA GLN A 58 9.38 -0.04 -7.69
C GLN A 58 8.63 1.29 -7.51
N TYR A 59 9.30 2.35 -7.05
CA TYR A 59 8.68 3.67 -6.91
C TYR A 59 8.18 4.21 -8.26
N ILE A 60 8.91 3.97 -9.36
CA ILE A 60 8.45 4.34 -10.70
C ILE A 60 7.17 3.56 -11.06
N LEU A 61 7.11 2.25 -10.75
CA LEU A 61 5.91 1.44 -10.97
C LEU A 61 4.72 1.92 -10.12
N VAL A 62 4.95 2.23 -8.85
CA VAL A 62 3.92 2.81 -7.96
C VAL A 62 3.36 4.10 -8.54
N LYS A 63 4.24 4.99 -8.99
CA LYS A 63 3.82 6.27 -9.59
C LYS A 63 3.04 6.06 -10.90
N SER A 64 3.46 5.11 -11.73
CA SER A 64 2.74 4.74 -12.95
C SER A 64 1.37 4.16 -12.66
N ALA A 65 1.25 3.30 -11.63
CA ALA A 65 -0.03 2.76 -11.18
C ALA A 65 -0.97 3.88 -10.71
N ALA A 66 -0.50 4.76 -9.83
CA ALA A 66 -1.28 5.88 -9.32
C ALA A 66 -1.76 6.83 -10.45
N ASN A 67 -0.90 7.08 -11.45
CA ASN A 67 -1.28 7.87 -12.61
C ASN A 67 -2.32 7.17 -13.49
N ALA A 68 -2.16 5.86 -13.73
CA ALA A 68 -3.14 5.06 -14.48
C ALA A 68 -4.51 5.05 -13.78
N THR A 69 -4.54 4.94 -12.45
CA THR A 69 -5.76 5.08 -11.65
C THR A 69 -6.42 6.43 -11.86
N ILE A 70 -5.68 7.54 -11.79
CA ILE A 70 -6.24 8.88 -12.02
C ILE A 70 -6.81 9.04 -13.44
N VAL A 71 -6.11 8.52 -14.46
CA VAL A 71 -6.60 8.56 -15.85
C VAL A 71 -7.93 7.81 -15.98
N MET A 72 -8.04 6.64 -15.35
CA MET A 72 -9.30 5.88 -15.33
C MET A 72 -10.40 6.61 -14.55
N GLU A 73 -10.10 7.18 -13.37
CA GLU A 73 -11.05 8.00 -12.60
C GLU A 73 -11.59 9.19 -13.43
N GLN A 74 -10.74 9.83 -14.24
CA GLN A 74 -11.16 10.90 -15.16
C GLN A 74 -12.08 10.38 -16.26
N TRP A 75 -11.77 9.24 -16.87
CA TRP A 75 -12.63 8.64 -17.89
C TRP A 75 -13.96 8.15 -17.32
N GLU A 76 -13.99 7.61 -16.10
CA GLU A 76 -15.23 7.23 -15.43
C GLU A 76 -16.17 8.42 -15.23
N ILE A 77 -15.62 9.58 -14.86
CA ILE A 77 -16.40 10.82 -14.74
C ILE A 77 -17.00 11.22 -16.09
N GLU A 78 -16.22 11.13 -17.17
CA GLU A 78 -16.73 11.46 -18.52
C GLU A 78 -17.79 10.45 -18.99
N PHE A 79 -17.56 9.15 -18.79
CA PHE A 79 -18.54 8.10 -19.12
C PHE A 79 -19.86 8.28 -18.35
N ALA A 80 -19.79 8.68 -17.08
CA ALA A 80 -20.98 8.95 -16.28
C ALA A 80 -21.76 10.19 -16.76
N LYS A 81 -21.08 11.21 -17.27
CA LYS A 81 -21.72 12.43 -17.80
C LYS A 81 -22.36 12.22 -19.17
N GLU A 82 -21.66 11.57 -20.08
CA GLU A 82 -22.11 11.38 -21.46
C GLU A 82 -23.20 10.30 -21.58
N GLY A 83 -23.32 9.41 -20.59
CA GLY A 83 -24.30 8.33 -20.54
C GLY A 83 -24.04 7.21 -21.57
N THR A 84 -23.11 7.41 -22.50
CA THR A 84 -22.62 6.45 -23.47
C THR A 84 -21.13 6.67 -23.67
N ALA A 85 -20.37 5.60 -23.94
CA ALA A 85 -18.94 5.67 -24.20
C ALA A 85 -18.62 5.13 -25.59
N SER A 86 -17.75 5.81 -26.32
CA SER A 86 -17.30 5.32 -27.63
C SER A 86 -16.48 4.04 -27.50
N LEU A 87 -16.58 3.14 -28.48
CA LEU A 87 -15.81 1.89 -28.50
C LEU A 87 -14.28 2.11 -28.35
N PRO A 88 -13.65 3.10 -29.02
CA PRO A 88 -12.23 3.38 -28.81
C PRO A 88 -11.90 3.77 -27.36
N ALA A 89 -12.75 4.55 -26.70
CA ALA A 89 -12.55 4.95 -25.31
C ALA A 89 -12.65 3.74 -24.36
N LEU A 90 -13.62 2.85 -24.59
CA LEU A 90 -13.77 1.61 -23.81
C LEU A 90 -12.55 0.68 -23.97
N LEU A 91 -12.04 0.52 -25.19
CA LEU A 91 -10.84 -0.28 -25.45
C LEU A 91 -9.58 0.32 -24.81
N ALA A 92 -9.45 1.65 -24.84
CA ALA A 92 -8.36 2.35 -24.17
C ALA A 92 -8.44 2.16 -22.65
N TYR A 93 -9.64 2.33 -22.06
CA TYR A 93 -9.89 2.10 -20.64
C TYR A 93 -9.53 0.67 -20.23
N GLN A 94 -10.00 -0.32 -20.98
CA GLN A 94 -9.68 -1.73 -20.74
C GLN A 94 -8.18 -2.01 -20.81
N SER A 95 -7.46 -1.39 -21.76
CA SER A 95 -6.02 -1.55 -21.92
C SER A 95 -5.22 -0.97 -20.74
N ILE A 96 -5.62 0.21 -20.24
CA ILE A 96 -5.01 0.81 -19.05
C ILE A 96 -5.31 -0.05 -17.81
N SER A 97 -6.55 -0.51 -17.65
CA SER A 97 -6.94 -1.38 -16.54
C SER A 97 -6.14 -2.68 -16.50
N ASN A 98 -5.95 -3.33 -17.65
CA ASN A 98 -5.10 -4.52 -17.78
C ASN A 98 -3.63 -4.22 -17.46
N SER A 99 -3.12 -3.07 -17.88
CA SER A 99 -1.75 -2.64 -17.58
C SER A 99 -1.57 -2.38 -16.09
N LEU A 100 -2.56 -1.75 -15.45
CA LEU A 100 -2.57 -1.49 -14.01
C LEU A 100 -2.50 -2.79 -13.21
N ARG A 101 -3.32 -3.79 -13.57
CA ARG A 101 -3.29 -5.10 -12.94
C ARG A 101 -1.89 -5.71 -12.97
N ARG A 102 -1.22 -5.70 -14.14
CA ARG A 102 0.14 -6.25 -14.29
C ARG A 102 1.17 -5.49 -13.47
N ILE A 103 1.02 -4.17 -13.33
CA ILE A 103 1.88 -3.36 -12.46
C ILE A 103 1.70 -3.79 -11.00
N PHE A 104 0.47 -3.95 -10.53
CA PHE A 104 0.21 -4.40 -9.17
C PHE A 104 0.71 -5.83 -8.89
N GLU A 105 0.49 -6.75 -9.82
CA GLU A 105 1.07 -8.10 -9.75
C GLU A 105 2.61 -8.05 -9.65
N THR A 106 3.26 -7.20 -10.47
CA THR A 106 4.73 -7.01 -10.45
C THR A 106 5.23 -6.43 -9.13
N LEU A 107 4.46 -5.52 -8.52
CA LEU A 107 4.75 -4.95 -7.20
C LEU A 107 4.45 -5.94 -6.05
N GLY A 108 3.87 -7.10 -6.35
CA GLY A 108 3.36 -8.04 -5.36
C GLY A 108 2.18 -7.49 -4.57
N LEU A 109 1.51 -6.44 -5.06
CA LEU A 109 0.24 -5.92 -4.55
C LEU A 109 -0.89 -6.78 -5.12
N GLY A 110 -0.85 -8.07 -4.80
CA GLY A 110 -1.83 -9.05 -5.25
C GLY A 110 -3.15 -8.96 -4.50
N ARG A 111 -4.16 -9.66 -5.02
CA ARG A 111 -5.43 -9.89 -4.33
C ARG A 111 -5.14 -10.51 -2.95
N VAL A 112 -5.52 -9.79 -1.89
CA VAL A 112 -5.59 -10.38 -0.54
C VAL A 112 -6.92 -11.11 -0.47
N ASP A 113 -6.89 -12.42 -0.30
CA ASP A 113 -8.12 -13.17 -0.08
C ASP A 113 -8.79 -12.65 1.19
N PRO A 114 -10.10 -12.32 1.14
CA PRO A 114 -10.80 -11.93 2.35
C PRO A 114 -10.66 -13.08 3.37
N PRO A 115 -10.41 -12.78 4.65
CA PRO A 115 -10.34 -13.83 5.64
C PRO A 115 -11.63 -14.64 5.61
N ARG A 116 -11.50 -15.96 5.42
CA ARG A 116 -12.62 -16.87 5.11
C ARG A 116 -13.79 -16.77 6.11
N ASP A 117 -13.50 -16.36 7.34
CA ASP A 117 -14.47 -16.18 8.43
C ASP A 117 -14.23 -14.89 9.28
N GLY A 118 -13.58 -13.86 8.73
CA GLY A 118 -13.25 -12.63 9.49
C GLY A 118 -12.16 -12.80 10.58
N LYS A 119 -11.54 -13.98 10.67
CA LYS A 119 -10.39 -14.25 11.56
C LYS A 119 -9.11 -13.73 10.91
N VAL A 120 -8.34 -12.92 11.64
CA VAL A 120 -7.02 -12.47 11.18
C VAL A 120 -6.12 -13.69 10.99
N THR A 121 -5.63 -13.91 9.77
CA THR A 121 -4.66 -14.96 9.47
C THR A 121 -3.27 -14.45 9.85
N TYR A 122 -2.58 -15.16 10.74
CA TYR A 122 -1.20 -14.86 11.13
C TYR A 122 -0.23 -15.57 10.19
N ASP A 123 0.58 -14.81 9.48
CA ASP A 123 1.68 -15.31 8.65
C ASP A 123 2.96 -15.39 9.48
N ILE A 124 3.27 -16.60 9.95
CA ILE A 124 4.43 -16.88 10.80
C ILE A 124 5.74 -16.72 10.01
N SER A 125 5.71 -16.81 8.67
CA SER A 125 6.92 -16.69 7.84
C SER A 125 7.58 -15.31 7.90
N LYS A 126 6.86 -14.30 8.40
CA LYS A 126 7.36 -12.94 8.61
C LYS A 126 8.25 -12.78 9.84
N LEU A 127 8.24 -13.75 10.75
CA LEU A 127 9.09 -13.76 11.92
C LEU A 127 10.43 -14.42 11.58
N SER A 128 11.52 -13.89 12.13
CA SER A 128 12.80 -14.60 12.14
C SER A 128 12.68 -15.92 12.91
N ASP A 129 13.59 -16.87 12.66
CA ASP A 129 13.56 -18.18 13.32
C ASP A 129 13.54 -18.07 14.85
N ALA A 130 14.27 -17.09 15.40
CA ALA A 130 14.29 -16.80 16.83
C ALA A 130 12.92 -16.30 17.34
N GLU A 131 12.28 -15.40 16.60
CA GLU A 131 10.96 -14.87 16.92
C GLU A 131 9.86 -15.93 16.78
N GLN A 132 9.96 -16.82 15.79
CA GLN A 132 9.06 -17.96 15.64
C GLN A 132 9.18 -18.92 16.84
N HIS A 133 10.41 -19.22 17.26
CA HIS A 133 10.65 -20.04 18.44
C HIS A 133 10.11 -19.38 19.71
N ARG A 134 10.31 -18.06 19.85
CA ARG A 134 9.80 -17.30 20.99
C ARG A 134 8.27 -17.26 21.05
N LEU A 135 7.61 -17.03 19.92
CA LEU A 135 6.15 -17.06 19.81
C LEU A 135 5.60 -18.45 20.17
N LYS A 136 6.27 -19.54 19.77
CA LYS A 136 5.89 -20.91 20.16
C LYS A 136 5.96 -21.11 21.69
N ILE A 137 7.02 -20.62 22.33
CA ILE A 137 7.17 -20.70 23.80
C ILE A 137 6.03 -19.93 24.49
N LEU A 138 5.71 -18.73 24.00
CA LEU A 138 4.64 -17.90 24.58
C LEU A 138 3.26 -18.54 24.41
N ASN A 139 2.96 -19.08 23.22
CA ASN A 139 1.72 -19.83 22.98
C ASN A 139 1.62 -21.06 23.88
N HIS A 140 2.70 -21.83 24.05
CA HIS A 140 2.68 -22.99 24.93
C HIS A 140 2.37 -22.62 26.39
N ARG A 141 2.87 -21.48 26.86
CA ARG A 141 2.58 -20.97 28.20
C ARG A 141 1.12 -20.55 28.35
N VAL A 142 0.55 -19.91 27.32
CA VAL A 142 -0.87 -19.57 27.26
C VAL A 142 -1.73 -20.83 27.29
N ASP A 143 -1.38 -21.87 26.54
CA ASP A 143 -2.12 -23.13 26.52
C ASP A 143 -2.08 -23.83 27.89
N GLN A 144 -0.96 -23.76 28.60
CA GLN A 144 -0.79 -24.41 29.91
C GLN A 144 -1.47 -23.67 31.07
N HIS A 145 -1.45 -22.33 31.06
CA HIS A 145 -1.84 -21.53 32.22
C HIS A 145 -2.93 -20.50 31.95
N GLY A 146 -3.36 -20.34 30.70
CA GLY A 146 -4.28 -19.31 30.26
C GLY A 146 -3.61 -17.94 30.10
N LEU A 147 -4.27 -17.06 29.35
CA LEU A 147 -3.77 -15.72 29.04
C LEU A 147 -3.60 -14.83 30.29
N SER A 148 -4.43 -15.05 31.30
CA SER A 148 -4.42 -14.32 32.58
C SER A 148 -3.23 -14.62 33.47
N ALA A 149 -2.51 -15.73 33.22
CA ALA A 149 -1.33 -16.13 33.97
C ALA A 149 -0.01 -15.62 33.34
N MET A 150 -0.08 -14.89 32.22
CA MET A 150 1.10 -14.31 31.59
C MET A 150 1.61 -13.10 32.38
N SER A 151 2.93 -12.96 32.43
CA SER A 151 3.53 -11.69 32.88
C SER A 151 3.19 -10.58 31.88
N GLU A 152 3.07 -9.34 32.37
CA GLU A 152 2.80 -8.18 31.52
C GLU A 152 3.84 -8.02 30.39
N LYS A 153 5.10 -8.37 30.68
CA LYS A 153 6.20 -8.37 29.70
C LYS A 153 5.99 -9.41 28.62
N ASP A 154 5.65 -10.65 28.99
CA ASP A 154 5.40 -11.73 28.03
C ASP A 154 4.16 -11.46 27.19
N ALA A 155 3.11 -10.87 27.77
CA ALA A 155 1.89 -10.49 27.05
C ALA A 155 2.17 -9.38 26.03
N THR A 156 3.00 -8.39 26.40
CA THR A 156 3.42 -7.31 25.51
C THR A 156 4.30 -7.85 24.38
N GLU A 157 5.23 -8.76 24.68
CA GLU A 157 6.08 -9.42 23.68
C GLU A 157 5.27 -10.28 22.71
N MET A 158 4.32 -11.07 23.23
CA MET A 158 3.40 -11.88 22.42
C MET A 158 2.58 -10.99 21.48
N LYS A 159 2.04 -9.87 21.99
CA LYS A 159 1.33 -8.89 21.18
C LYS A 159 2.20 -8.35 20.05
N MET A 160 3.44 -7.94 20.34
CA MET A 160 4.38 -7.45 19.31
C MET A 160 4.67 -8.50 18.24
N LEU A 161 4.88 -9.76 18.63
CA LEU A 161 5.14 -10.85 17.69
C LEU A 161 3.90 -11.17 16.83
N MET A 162 2.71 -11.19 17.43
CA MET A 162 1.46 -11.40 16.70
C MET A 162 1.19 -10.26 15.72
N GLU A 163 1.46 -8.99 16.08
CA GLU A 163 1.37 -7.84 15.19
C GLU A 163 2.31 -7.96 13.98
N LYS A 164 3.54 -8.46 14.18
CA LYS A 164 4.46 -8.76 13.07
C LYS A 164 3.96 -9.88 12.14
N CYS A 165 3.23 -10.85 12.69
CA CYS A 165 2.62 -11.93 11.91
C CYS A 165 1.36 -11.50 11.14
N VAL A 166 0.69 -10.41 11.52
CA VAL A 166 -0.44 -9.92 10.72
C VAL A 166 0.09 -9.59 9.32
N GLY A 167 -0.61 -10.09 8.29
CA GLY A 167 -0.33 -9.83 6.87
C GLY A 167 -0.12 -8.33 6.59
N ARG A 168 0.40 -7.99 5.39
CA ARG A 168 0.57 -6.59 4.95
C ARG A 168 -0.63 -5.78 5.43
N GLY A 169 -0.38 -4.82 6.31
CA GLY A 169 -1.44 -4.01 6.90
C GLY A 169 -2.30 -3.45 5.78
N TYR A 170 -3.61 -3.56 5.94
CA TYR A 170 -4.58 -2.89 5.10
C TYR A 170 -4.34 -1.37 5.29
N GLY A 171 -3.51 -0.73 4.45
CA GLY A 171 -3.07 0.68 4.62
C GLY A 171 -4.26 1.64 4.60
N PRO A 172 -4.22 2.90 5.12
CA PRO A 172 -3.02 3.72 5.25
C PRO A 172 -2.78 4.33 6.64
N SER A 173 -1.58 4.92 6.74
CA SER A 173 -1.04 5.83 7.77
C SER A 173 -0.82 5.34 9.20
N ALA A 174 0.37 5.66 9.74
CA ALA A 174 0.75 5.53 11.14
C ALA A 174 -0.09 6.40 12.11
N THR A 175 -1.03 7.20 11.58
CA THR A 175 -1.92 8.07 12.35
C THR A 175 -3.41 7.77 12.17
N GLU A 176 -3.81 6.75 11.41
CA GLU A 176 -5.23 6.43 11.19
C GLU A 176 -5.71 5.23 12.05
N PRO A 177 -6.95 5.31 12.58
CA PRO A 177 -7.55 4.20 13.31
C PRO A 177 -7.74 2.98 12.38
N GLY A 178 -7.57 1.78 12.97
CA GLY A 178 -7.46 0.52 12.25
C GLY A 178 -8.66 0.16 11.34
N ALA A 179 -8.50 -0.91 10.57
CA ALA A 179 -9.38 -1.35 9.48
C ALA A 179 -10.90 -1.47 9.80
N ARG A 180 -11.32 -1.42 11.06
CA ARG A 180 -12.73 -1.45 11.47
C ARG A 180 -13.46 -0.11 11.30
N ASP A 181 -12.76 1.02 11.25
CA ASP A 181 -13.37 2.35 11.17
C ASP A 181 -13.49 2.89 9.75
N ARG A 182 -13.37 2.02 8.73
CA ARG A 182 -13.49 2.45 7.34
C ARG A 182 -14.87 2.11 6.77
N PRO A 183 -15.65 3.13 6.36
CA PRO A 183 -16.80 2.87 5.52
C PRO A 183 -16.29 2.50 4.12
N PHE A 184 -16.17 1.20 3.85
CA PHE A 184 -15.73 0.68 2.54
C PHE A 184 -16.81 0.83 1.43
N HIS A 185 -17.97 1.47 1.71
CA HIS A 185 -19.13 1.42 0.79
C HIS A 185 -20.13 2.58 0.86
N GLU A 186 -20.03 3.54 1.78
CA GLU A 186 -21.09 4.56 1.91
C GLU A 186 -20.64 5.89 1.33
N ILE A 187 -20.91 6.08 0.03
CA ILE A 187 -21.31 7.41 -0.41
C ILE A 187 -22.64 7.67 0.29
N ASP A 188 -22.62 8.48 1.34
CA ASP A 188 -23.84 8.95 2.00
C ASP A 188 -24.60 9.89 1.04
N TRP A 189 -25.50 9.29 0.26
CA TRP A 189 -26.39 10.02 -0.66
C TRP A 189 -27.46 10.85 0.05
N THR A 190 -27.56 10.78 1.39
CA THR A 190 -28.55 11.55 2.15
C THR A 190 -28.13 13.00 2.38
N ARG A 191 -26.87 13.34 2.12
CA ARG A 191 -26.37 14.72 2.10
C ARG A 191 -26.29 15.23 0.65
N ARG A 192 -27.46 15.55 0.08
CA ARG A 192 -27.59 16.47 -1.05
C ARG A 192 -28.09 17.82 -0.55
#